data_AF-A0A4Q2XP35-F1
#
_entry.id   AF-A0A4Q2XP35-F1
#
_cell.length_a   1.000
_cell.length_b   1.000
_cell.length_c   1.000
_cell.angle_alpha   90.00
_cell.angle_beta   90.00
_cell.angle_gamma   90.00
#
_symmetry.space_group_name_H-M   'P 1'
#
loop_
_entity.id
_entity.type
_entity.pdbx_description
1 polymer ?
#
loop_
_entity_poly.entity_id
_entity_poly.type
_entity_poly.pdbx_seq_one_letter_code
_entity_poly.pdbx_strand_id
1 'polypeptide(L)'
;MDYQIHRDEGHAFEHRIPAILSHPPDVTLYLEWDVRVADDAPDILPLLGDADIMLPLHTDVAHGEWLRERVTGLAIPWHIIGVMLGRREAFEEIHHHFPDCREAAKGLPTEASRYEGAMLLAIQRAGLRLVPLPEGLHKFARRHHRAAFLHFEGDTKAKLKGKKPVMTCGLKP
;
A
#
# COMPACT_ATOMS: atom_id res chain seq x y z
N MET A 1 3.33 -19.60 12.88
CA MET A 1 4.30 -18.49 12.74
C MET A 1 3.70 -17.28 13.42
N ASP A 2 4.39 -16.73 14.42
CA ASP A 2 3.93 -15.56 15.16
C ASP A 2 4.11 -14.28 14.32
N TYR A 3 3.14 -13.37 14.42
CA TYR A 3 3.12 -12.11 13.69
C TYR A 3 4.15 -11.13 14.28
N GLN A 4 5.00 -10.55 13.44
CA GLN A 4 5.77 -9.37 13.83
C GLN A 4 4.92 -8.11 13.62
N ILE A 5 4.49 -7.52 14.73
CA ILE A 5 3.83 -6.21 14.75
C ILE A 5 4.93 -5.16 14.92
N HIS A 6 5.23 -4.41 13.85
CA HIS A 6 6.10 -3.25 13.95
C HIS A 6 5.28 -2.09 14.53
N ARG A 7 5.61 -1.65 15.75
CA ARG A 7 5.00 -0.47 16.37
C ARG A 7 5.94 0.70 16.16
N ASP A 8 5.66 1.52 15.16
CA ASP A 8 6.34 2.81 15.02
C ASP A 8 5.83 3.75 16.12
N GLU A 9 6.74 4.51 16.74
CA GLU A 9 6.58 5.21 18.01
C GLU A 9 5.60 6.39 17.95
N GLY A 10 4.30 6.10 17.90
CA GLY A 10 3.24 7.09 18.20
C GLY A 10 2.48 7.67 17.00
N HIS A 11 2.60 7.09 15.80
CA HIS A 11 1.69 7.42 14.69
C HIS A 11 0.44 6.53 14.71
N ALA A 12 -0.75 7.10 14.49
CA ALA A 12 -2.03 6.40 14.56
C ALA A 12 -2.30 5.42 13.39
N PHE A 13 -1.29 5.15 12.55
CA PHE A 13 -1.35 4.13 11.51
C PHE A 13 -0.86 2.81 12.11
N GLU A 14 -1.81 1.97 12.55
CA GLU A 14 -1.50 0.59 12.92
C GLU A 14 -1.01 -0.16 11.66
N HIS A 15 0.32 -0.29 11.50
CA HIS A 15 0.93 -1.21 10.55
C HIS A 15 0.63 -2.65 11.00
N ARG A 16 -0.43 -3.23 10.44
CA ARG A 16 -0.68 -4.66 10.59
C ARG A 16 -0.18 -5.30 9.30
N ILE A 17 1.04 -5.81 9.29
CA ILE A 17 1.48 -6.75 8.26
C ILE A 17 0.50 -7.93 8.36
N PRO A 18 -0.47 -8.09 7.43
CA PRO A 18 -1.35 -9.25 7.45
C PRO A 18 -0.50 -10.48 7.24
N ALA A 19 -0.98 -11.61 7.76
CA ALA A 19 -0.43 -12.93 7.53
C ALA A 19 0.17 -13.05 6.12
N ILE A 20 1.43 -13.47 6.07
CA ILE A 20 2.09 -13.96 4.87
C ILE A 20 1.14 -14.99 4.24
N LEU A 21 0.39 -14.60 3.20
CA LEU A 21 -0.40 -15.50 2.38
C LEU A 21 0.61 -16.26 1.52
N SER A 22 1.28 -17.27 2.10
CA SER A 22 2.16 -18.22 1.41
C SER A 22 3.12 -17.59 0.37
N HIS A 23 3.64 -16.38 0.60
CA HIS A 23 4.55 -15.75 -0.36
C HIS A 23 5.91 -16.46 -0.34
N PRO A 24 6.64 -16.51 -1.47
CA PRO A 24 8.07 -16.82 -1.46
C PRO A 24 8.78 -16.01 -0.36
N PRO A 25 9.80 -16.59 0.30
CA PRO A 25 10.42 -15.96 1.48
C PRO A 25 11.06 -14.60 1.20
N ASP A 26 11.26 -14.24 -0.07
CA ASP A 26 11.81 -12.98 -0.56
C ASP A 26 10.75 -11.94 -0.98
N VAL A 27 9.46 -12.30 -0.96
CA VAL A 27 8.34 -11.41 -1.35
C VAL A 27 7.47 -11.06 -0.15
N THR A 28 7.09 -9.79 -0.05
CA THR A 28 6.25 -9.23 1.00
C THR A 28 5.00 -8.61 0.38
N LEU A 29 3.83 -8.99 0.90
CA LEU A 29 2.57 -8.28 0.67
C LEU A 29 2.28 -7.35 1.85
N TYR A 30 2.29 -6.06 1.59
CA TYR A 30 1.85 -5.02 2.51
C TYR A 30 0.39 -4.67 2.24
N LEU A 31 -0.42 -4.64 3.29
CA LEU A 31 -1.78 -4.10 3.25
C LEU A 31 -1.95 -3.05 4.35
N GLU A 32 -2.61 -1.95 4.03
CA GLU A 32 -3.10 -1.01 5.03
C GLU A 32 -4.22 -1.64 5.87
N TRP A 33 -4.39 -1.13 7.09
CA TRP A 33 -5.31 -1.67 8.09
C TRP A 33 -6.79 -1.65 7.66
N ASP A 34 -7.13 -0.77 6.73
CA ASP A 34 -8.45 -0.59 6.14
C ASP A 34 -8.56 -1.24 4.76
N VAL A 35 -7.71 -2.23 4.48
CA VAL A 35 -7.88 -3.16 3.36
C VAL A 35 -8.49 -4.46 3.87
N ARG A 36 -9.57 -4.89 3.21
CA ARG A 36 -10.13 -6.23 3.39
C ARG A 36 -9.69 -7.13 2.24
N VAL A 37 -9.19 -8.31 2.58
CA VAL A 37 -8.93 -9.39 1.63
C VAL A 37 -10.21 -10.20 1.41
N ALA A 38 -10.53 -10.53 0.17
CA ALA A 38 -11.64 -11.43 -0.16
C ALA A 38 -11.29 -12.88 0.18
N ASP A 39 -12.29 -13.66 0.61
CA ASP A 39 -12.08 -15.08 0.96
C ASP A 39 -11.61 -15.92 -0.24
N ASP A 40 -11.93 -15.47 -1.45
CA ASP A 40 -11.54 -16.07 -2.75
C ASP A 40 -10.44 -15.26 -3.46
N ALA A 41 -9.68 -14.44 -2.73
CA ALA A 41 -8.53 -13.75 -3.29
C ALA A 41 -7.54 -14.77 -3.87
N PRO A 42 -7.05 -14.59 -5.10
CA PRO A 42 -6.06 -15.48 -5.68
C PRO A 42 -4.75 -15.36 -4.91
N ASP A 43 -3.95 -16.43 -4.89
CA ASP A 43 -2.58 -16.34 -4.39
C ASP A 43 -1.77 -15.42 -5.30
N ILE A 44 -1.25 -14.32 -4.76
CA ILE A 44 -0.43 -13.36 -5.52
C ILE A 44 1.04 -13.67 -5.27
N LEU A 45 1.52 -14.73 -5.91
CA LEU A 45 2.79 -15.35 -5.54
C LEU A 45 4.03 -14.84 -6.29
N PRO A 46 3.98 -14.49 -7.59
CA PRO A 46 5.13 -13.89 -8.26
C PRO A 46 4.95 -12.39 -8.53
N LEU A 47 6.02 -11.64 -8.29
CA LEU A 47 6.22 -10.34 -8.94
C LEU A 47 6.27 -10.53 -10.47
N LEU A 48 5.72 -9.59 -11.22
CA LEU A 48 5.74 -9.66 -12.68
C LEU A 48 7.13 -9.33 -13.23
N GLY A 49 7.77 -10.31 -13.86
CA GLY A 49 9.07 -10.14 -14.50
C GLY A 49 10.17 -9.78 -13.49
N ASP A 50 10.90 -8.73 -13.81
CA ASP A 50 12.00 -8.15 -13.03
C ASP A 50 11.53 -7.03 -12.07
N ALA A 51 10.23 -6.91 -11.79
CA ALA A 51 9.72 -5.91 -10.86
C ALA A 51 10.30 -6.06 -9.44
N ASP A 52 10.56 -4.93 -8.80
CA ASP A 52 10.94 -4.86 -7.39
C ASP A 52 9.71 -4.67 -6.51
N ILE A 53 8.73 -3.90 -7.00
CA ILE A 53 7.50 -3.57 -6.30
C ILE A 53 6.33 -3.37 -7.27
N MET A 54 5.14 -3.75 -6.82
CA MET A 54 3.87 -3.66 -7.56
C MET A 54 2.83 -2.96 -6.72
N LEU A 55 2.21 -1.92 -7.29
CA LEU A 55 1.13 -1.17 -6.66
C LEU A 55 -0.03 -0.98 -7.63
N PRO A 56 -1.29 -0.97 -7.15
CA PRO A 56 -2.43 -0.58 -7.98
C PRO A 56 -2.20 0.82 -8.57
N LEU A 57 -2.30 0.94 -9.89
CA LEU A 57 -2.27 2.23 -10.57
C LEU A 57 -3.58 2.96 -10.30
N HIS A 58 -3.52 4.20 -9.82
CA HIS A 58 -4.73 5.02 -9.72
C HIS A 58 -4.97 5.74 -11.05
N THR A 59 -6.11 5.49 -11.68
CA THR A 59 -6.44 6.08 -12.99
C THR A 59 -7.02 7.49 -12.91
N ASP A 60 -6.92 8.16 -11.75
CA ASP A 60 -7.38 9.54 -11.59
C ASP A 60 -6.19 10.45 -11.87
N VAL A 61 -6.13 10.88 -13.13
CA VAL A 61 -5.03 11.68 -13.64
C VAL A 61 -4.93 13.00 -12.90
N ALA A 62 -6.05 13.67 -12.59
CA ALA A 62 -6.02 14.98 -11.95
C ALA A 62 -5.41 14.93 -10.55
N HIS A 63 -5.74 13.88 -9.79
CA HIS A 63 -5.15 13.68 -8.47
C HIS A 63 -3.66 13.30 -8.56
N GLY A 64 -3.29 12.47 -9.53
CA GLY A 64 -1.89 12.10 -9.74
C GLY A 64 -1.01 13.29 -10.18
N GLU A 65 -1.52 14.17 -11.04
CA GLU A 65 -0.86 15.43 -11.37
C GLU A 65 -0.73 16.32 -10.14
N TRP A 66 -1.80 16.45 -9.35
CA TRP A 66 -1.82 17.28 -8.15
C TRP A 66 -0.70 16.91 -7.15
N LEU A 67 -0.43 15.60 -6.98
CA LEU A 67 0.62 15.12 -6.09
C LEU A 67 2.02 15.41 -6.65
N ARG A 68 2.25 15.15 -7.95
CA ARG A 68 3.54 15.40 -8.62
C ARG A 68 3.91 16.88 -8.64
N GLU A 69 2.94 17.77 -8.83
CA GLU A 69 3.17 19.21 -8.78
C GLU A 69 3.63 19.71 -7.40
N ARG A 70 3.30 18.99 -6.33
CA ARG A 70 3.51 19.43 -4.94
C ARG A 70 4.62 18.69 -4.22
N VAL A 71 5.05 17.55 -4.73
CA VAL A 71 6.18 16.79 -4.20
C VAL A 71 7.37 16.96 -5.14
N THR A 72 8.28 17.87 -4.77
CA THR A 72 9.46 18.19 -5.59
C THR A 72 10.25 16.94 -5.95
N GLY A 73 10.41 16.70 -7.24
CA GLY A 73 11.17 15.58 -7.79
C GLY A 73 10.38 14.30 -7.98
N LEU A 74 9.09 14.24 -7.62
CA LEU A 74 8.23 13.09 -7.92
C LEU A 74 7.82 13.09 -9.40
N ALA A 75 8.16 12.02 -10.12
CA ALA A 75 7.89 11.86 -11.55
C ALA A 75 7.01 10.64 -11.86
N ILE A 76 7.05 9.60 -11.03
CA ILE A 76 6.24 8.40 -11.22
C ILE A 76 4.73 8.71 -11.13
N PRO A 77 3.87 7.98 -11.87
CA PRO A 77 2.43 8.10 -11.76
C PRO A 77 1.92 7.86 -10.34
N TRP A 78 0.68 8.26 -10.08
CA TRP A 78 0.07 7.97 -8.78
C TRP A 78 -0.34 6.50 -8.67
N HIS A 79 0.13 5.87 -7.60
CA HIS A 79 -0.20 4.51 -7.23
C HIS A 79 -0.81 4.48 -5.82
N ILE A 80 -1.74 3.56 -5.61
CA ILE A 80 -2.42 3.37 -4.33
C ILE A 80 -1.49 2.55 -3.44
N ILE A 81 -1.00 3.16 -2.35
CA ILE A 81 -0.02 2.54 -1.45
C ILE A 81 -0.65 1.64 -0.38
N GLY A 82 -1.99 1.59 -0.32
CA GLY A 82 -2.72 0.73 0.61
C GLY A 82 -2.54 -0.77 0.34
N VAL A 83 -2.08 -1.14 -0.86
CA VAL A 83 -1.74 -2.53 -1.23
C VAL A 83 -0.44 -2.50 -2.02
N MET A 84 0.60 -3.14 -1.50
CA MET A 84 1.90 -3.22 -2.17
C MET A 84 2.42 -4.64 -2.12
N LEU A 85 2.86 -5.18 -3.24
CA LEU A 85 3.59 -6.44 -3.31
C LEU A 85 5.01 -6.13 -3.74
N GLY A 86 6.02 -6.55 -3.01
CA GLY A 86 7.41 -6.22 -3.36
C GLY A 86 8.42 -7.20 -2.78
N ARG A 87 9.65 -7.13 -3.27
CA ARG A 87 10.79 -7.84 -2.68
C ARG A 87 11.04 -7.30 -1.27
N ARG A 88 11.49 -8.13 -0.33
CA ARG A 88 11.84 -7.66 1.02
C ARG A 88 12.87 -6.53 0.98
N GLU A 89 13.92 -6.68 0.18
CA GLU A 89 14.98 -5.68 -0.02
C GLU A 89 14.42 -4.35 -0.54
N ALA A 90 13.39 -4.37 -1.38
CA ALA A 90 12.76 -3.15 -1.86
C ALA A 90 12.11 -2.34 -0.72
N PHE A 91 11.50 -3.01 0.28
CA PHE A 91 10.94 -2.33 1.45
C PHE A 91 12.02 -1.76 2.37
N GLU A 92 13.19 -2.40 2.45
CA GLU A 92 14.34 -1.91 3.22
C GLU A 92 14.91 -0.63 2.58
N GLU A 93 15.10 -0.62 1.27
CA GLU A 93 15.53 0.57 0.51
C GLU A 93 14.51 1.72 0.64
N ILE A 94 13.21 1.42 0.54
CA ILE A 94 12.15 2.42 0.77
C ILE A 94 12.29 3.01 2.18
N HIS A 95 12.46 2.17 3.20
CA HIS A 95 12.61 2.62 4.58
C HIS A 95 13.84 3.52 4.77
N HIS A 96 14.96 3.20 4.11
CA HIS A 96 16.16 4.01 4.12
C HIS A 96 15.92 5.42 3.56
N HIS A 97 15.20 5.54 2.44
CA HIS A 97 14.90 6.83 1.80
C HIS A 97 13.73 7.60 2.44
N PHE A 98 12.87 6.92 3.21
CA PHE A 98 11.61 7.47 3.69
C PHE A 98 11.73 8.77 4.51
N PRO A 99 12.70 8.94 5.45
CA PRO A 99 12.80 10.15 6.25
C PRO A 99 12.96 11.43 5.43
N ASP A 100 13.86 11.43 4.45
CA ASP A 100 14.10 12.58 3.57
C ASP A 100 12.88 12.85 2.65
N CYS A 101 12.21 11.79 2.21
CA CYS A 101 11.01 11.91 1.39
C CYS A 101 9.82 12.45 2.19
N ARG A 102 9.73 12.10 3.47
CA ARG A 102 8.72 12.62 4.40
C ARG A 102 8.88 14.12 4.62
N GLU A 103 10.11 14.61 4.75
CA GLU A 103 10.36 16.06 4.81
C GLU A 103 10.02 16.75 3.48
N ALA A 104 10.34 16.14 2.34
CA ALA A 104 9.96 16.67 1.02
C ALA A 104 8.43 16.77 0.82
N ALA A 105 7.66 15.85 1.41
CA ALA A 105 6.20 15.83 1.31
C ALA A 105 5.49 16.69 2.38
N LYS A 106 6.23 17.30 3.32
CA LYS A 106 5.68 18.04 4.48
C LYS A 106 4.83 19.26 4.10
N GLY A 107 4.91 19.76 2.87
CA GLY A 107 4.06 20.82 2.35
C GLY A 107 2.62 20.40 2.06
N LEU A 108 2.33 19.09 2.02
CA LEU A 108 1.01 18.58 1.63
C LEU A 108 -0.05 18.80 2.74
N PRO A 109 -1.33 19.02 2.36
CA PRO A 109 -2.36 19.48 3.29
C PRO A 109 -2.83 18.43 4.30
N THR A 110 -2.72 17.13 4.00
CA THR A 110 -3.22 16.06 4.86
C THR A 110 -2.12 15.04 5.18
N GLU A 111 -2.20 14.39 6.34
CA GLU A 111 -1.24 13.34 6.73
C GLU A 111 -1.21 12.17 5.72
N ALA A 112 -2.37 11.78 5.19
CA ALA A 112 -2.46 10.77 4.13
C ALA A 112 -1.70 11.19 2.87
N SER A 113 -1.95 12.40 2.35
CA SER A 113 -1.22 12.90 1.17
C SER A 113 0.29 13.03 1.42
N ARG A 114 0.71 13.42 2.63
CA ARG A 114 2.14 13.44 3.03
C ARG A 114 2.76 12.05 2.96
N TYR A 115 2.07 11.06 3.52
CA TYR A 115 2.54 9.68 3.55
C TYR A 115 2.60 9.09 2.13
N GLU A 116 1.56 9.28 1.32
CA GLU A 116 1.51 8.88 -0.08
C GLU A 116 2.64 9.50 -0.91
N GLY A 117 2.80 10.82 -0.84
CA GLY A 117 3.86 11.53 -1.56
C GLY A 117 5.25 11.07 -1.16
N ALA A 118 5.48 10.88 0.15
CA ALA A 118 6.76 10.39 0.67
C ALA A 118 7.06 8.96 0.22
N MET A 119 6.07 8.07 0.25
CA MET A 119 6.22 6.66 -0.15
C MET A 119 6.55 6.54 -1.64
N LEU A 120 5.81 7.24 -2.51
CA LEU A 120 6.05 7.22 -3.95
C LEU A 120 7.40 7.85 -4.30
N LEU A 121 7.80 8.92 -3.61
CA LEU A 121 9.11 9.52 -3.78
C LEU A 121 10.23 8.60 -3.31
N ALA A 122 10.04 7.87 -2.21
CA ALA A 122 11.01 6.90 -1.69
C ALA A 122 11.21 5.74 -2.67
N ILE A 123 10.12 5.19 -3.21
CA ILE A 123 10.18 4.16 -4.28
C ILE A 123 11.01 4.66 -5.46
N GLN A 124 10.78 5.89 -5.90
CA GLN A 124 11.51 6.48 -7.02
C GLN A 124 13.00 6.73 -6.69
N ARG A 125 13.32 7.26 -5.51
CA ARG A 125 14.70 7.56 -5.10
C ARG A 125 15.53 6.30 -4.87
N ALA A 126 14.90 5.23 -4.40
CA ALA A 126 15.48 3.91 -4.31
C ALA A 126 15.77 3.28 -5.70
N GLY A 127 15.29 3.89 -6.79
CA GLY A 127 15.50 3.37 -8.15
C GLY A 127 14.74 2.08 -8.43
N LEU A 128 13.70 1.78 -7.64
CA LEU A 128 12.97 0.52 -7.73
C LEU A 128 12.15 0.45 -9.02
N ARG A 129 12.16 -0.73 -9.63
CA ARG A 129 11.30 -1.04 -10.76
C ARG A 129 9.87 -1.28 -10.30
N LEU A 130 9.10 -0.19 -10.31
CA LEU A 130 7.66 -0.18 -10.05
C LEU A 130 6.87 -0.63 -11.28
N VAL A 131 6.00 -1.62 -11.13
CA VAL A 131 5.01 -1.99 -12.15
C VAL A 131 3.59 -1.96 -11.58
N PRO A 132 2.55 -1.72 -12.40
CA PRO A 132 1.17 -1.80 -11.93
C PRO A 132 0.79 -3.20 -11.44
N LEU A 133 0.07 -3.27 -10.32
CA LEU A 133 -0.62 -4.49 -9.90
C LEU A 133 -1.70 -4.85 -10.95
N PRO A 134 -1.89 -6.14 -11.29
CA PRO A 134 -2.91 -6.55 -12.25
C PRO A 134 -4.29 -5.99 -11.93
N GLU A 135 -5.02 -5.60 -12.97
CA GLU A 135 -6.37 -5.07 -12.85
C GLU A 135 -7.32 -6.07 -12.18
N GLY A 136 -8.29 -5.56 -11.42
CA GLY A 136 -9.30 -6.38 -10.73
C GLY A 136 -8.86 -6.93 -9.37
N LEU A 137 -7.55 -6.87 -9.04
CA LEU A 137 -7.07 -7.25 -7.71
C LEU A 137 -7.39 -6.20 -6.65
N HIS A 138 -7.33 -4.91 -6.98
CA HIS A 138 -7.66 -3.82 -6.05
C HIS A 138 -8.86 -3.02 -6.52
N LYS A 139 -9.76 -2.66 -5.59
CA LYS A 139 -10.80 -1.64 -5.78
C LYS A 139 -11.06 -0.86 -4.49
N PHE A 140 -11.45 0.40 -4.64
CA PHE A 140 -12.05 1.16 -3.54
C PHE A 140 -13.46 0.67 -3.19
N ALA A 141 -13.76 0.62 -1.90
CA ALA A 141 -15.05 0.23 -1.34
C ALA A 141 -16.13 1.30 -1.55
N ARG A 142 -16.49 1.60 -2.80
CA ARG A 142 -17.55 2.59 -3.10
C ARG A 142 -18.92 1.95 -3.33
N ARG A 143 -18.98 0.67 -3.75
CA ARG A 143 -20.18 -0.18 -3.97
C ARG A 143 -19.79 -1.66 -3.90
N HIS A 144 -20.77 -2.58 -3.87
CA HIS A 144 -20.57 -4.04 -3.87
C HIS A 144 -19.73 -4.50 -5.07
N HIS A 145 -18.42 -4.56 -4.89
CA HIS A 145 -17.48 -5.02 -5.90
C HIS A 145 -16.77 -6.27 -5.41
N ARG A 146 -16.61 -7.24 -6.32
CA ARG A 146 -15.70 -8.37 -6.15
C ARG A 146 -14.30 -7.90 -6.56
N ALA A 147 -13.43 -7.69 -5.59
CA ALA A 147 -12.00 -7.45 -5.78
C ALA A 147 -11.25 -8.22 -4.71
N ALA A 148 -10.03 -8.68 -5.01
CA ALA A 148 -9.21 -9.42 -4.05
C ALA A 148 -8.87 -8.57 -2.82
N PHE A 149 -8.63 -7.27 -3.02
CA PHE A 149 -8.37 -6.27 -2.01
C PHE A 149 -9.37 -5.12 -2.12
N LEU A 150 -10.19 -4.98 -1.09
CA LEU A 150 -11.19 -3.93 -0.97
C LEU A 150 -10.69 -2.86 0.01
N HIS A 151 -10.34 -1.68 -0.51
CA HIS A 151 -9.73 -0.60 0.25
C HIS A 151 -10.78 0.44 0.69
N PHE A 152 -10.87 0.72 1.99
CA PHE A 152 -11.89 1.59 2.59
C PHE A 152 -11.37 3.00 2.87
N GLU A 153 -11.37 3.87 1.88
CA GLU A 153 -10.94 5.28 2.05
C GLU A 153 -12.05 6.23 2.53
N GLY A 154 -11.63 7.36 3.13
CA GLY A 154 -12.47 8.53 3.40
C GLY A 154 -13.64 8.27 4.36
N ASP A 155 -14.84 8.71 3.98
CA ASP A 155 -16.05 8.58 4.81
C ASP A 155 -16.45 7.13 5.10
N THR A 156 -16.04 6.19 4.23
CA THR A 156 -16.21 4.75 4.45
C THR A 156 -15.37 4.27 5.64
N LYS A 157 -14.18 4.85 5.82
CA LYS A 157 -13.27 4.63 6.97
C LYS A 157 -13.88 5.14 8.27
N ALA A 158 -14.57 6.30 8.23
CA ALA A 158 -15.25 6.86 9.40
C ALA A 158 -16.37 5.92 9.92
N LYS A 159 -17.04 5.18 9.03
CA LYS A 159 -18.07 4.18 9.39
C LYS A 159 -17.49 2.89 9.97
N LEU A 160 -16.19 2.66 9.87
CA LEU A 160 -15.46 1.54 10.49
C LEU A 160 -14.92 1.88 11.89
N LYS A 161 -14.95 3.16 12.34
CA LYS A 161 -14.51 3.53 13.70
C LYS A 161 -15.31 2.76 14.75
N GLY A 162 -14.62 1.90 15.50
CA GLY A 162 -15.18 1.02 16.53
C GLY A 162 -15.41 -0.44 16.09
N LYS A 163 -15.35 -0.72 14.79
CA LYS A 163 -15.41 -2.07 14.21
C LYS A 163 -14.15 -2.26 13.37
N LYS A 164 -12.99 -2.41 14.03
CA LYS A 164 -11.77 -2.80 13.33
C LYS A 164 -12.10 -4.09 12.56
N PRO A 165 -12.01 -4.11 11.22
CA PRO A 165 -12.25 -5.33 10.47
C PRO A 165 -11.28 -6.39 10.99
N VAL A 166 -11.83 -7.48 11.55
CA VAL A 166 -11.03 -8.64 11.89
C VAL A 166 -10.66 -9.28 10.56
N MET A 167 -9.40 -9.14 10.15
CA MET A 167 -8.85 -9.92 9.05
C MET A 167 -8.89 -11.39 9.47
N THR A 168 -9.92 -12.09 9.00
CA THR A 168 -9.97 -13.55 9.07
C THR A 168 -9.20 -14.03 7.84
N CYS A 169 -7.90 -14.26 8.00
CA CYS A 169 -7.18 -15.06 7.03
C CYS A 169 -7.81 -16.45 7.10
N GLY A 170 -8.32 -16.94 5.97
CA GLY A 170 -9.05 -18.20 5.89
C GLY A 170 -8.20 -19.38 6.36
N LEU A 171 -8.30 -19.70 7.64
CA LEU A 171 -8.25 -21.07 8.10
C LEU A 171 -9.70 -21.41 8.44
N LYS A 172 -10.44 -21.92 7.45
CA LYS A 172 -11.55 -22.79 7.81
C LYS A 172 -10.96 -24.18 8.06
N PRO A 173 -11.46 -24.87 9.10
CA PRO A 173 -10.88 -26.10 9.66
C PRO A 173 -10.86 -27.26 8.67
#